data_AF-A0A539EMS0-F1
#
_entry.id   AF-A0A539EMS0-F1
#
_cell.length_a   1.000
_cell.length_b   1.000
_cell.length_c   1.000
_cell.angle_alpha   90.00
_cell.angle_beta   90.00
_cell.angle_gamma   90.00
#
_symmetry.space_group_name_H-M   'P 1'
#
loop_
_entity.id
_entity.type
_entity.pdbx_description
1 polymer ?
#
loop_
_entity_poly.entity_id
_entity_poly.type
_entity_poly.pdbx_seq_one_letter_code
_entity_poly.pdbx_strand_id
1 'polypeptide(L)'
;MIEPREYTDKDRRAFGLVLGGLLMGAAYLQARKGRPVWPVLAALGALSALAAAVLPGLLAPVLAAWMRVALVLAAVNAFLLMGLLYVLVMTP
;
A
#
# COMPACT_ATOMS: atom_id res chain seq x y z
N MET A 1 -11.18 19.34 13.66
CA MET A 1 -9.72 19.44 13.65
C MET A 1 -9.21 17.99 13.72
N ILE A 2 -8.73 17.42 12.61
CA ILE A 2 -8.18 16.05 12.61
C ILE A 2 -6.70 16.21 12.96
N GLU A 3 -6.27 15.74 14.13
CA GLU A 3 -4.86 15.79 14.50
C GLU A 3 -4.04 14.97 13.51
N PRO A 4 -2.90 15.49 13.01
CA PRO A 4 -2.02 14.72 12.15
C PRO A 4 -1.50 13.53 12.95
N ARG A 5 -1.95 12.32 12.58
CA ARG A 5 -1.49 11.09 13.23
C ARG A 5 0.01 10.98 13.07
N GLU A 6 0.73 11.00 14.18
CA GLU A 6 2.18 10.85 14.18
C GLU A 6 2.53 9.39 13.90
N TYR A 7 3.10 9.12 12.73
CA TYR A 7 3.49 7.76 12.35
C TYR A 7 4.78 7.38 13.07
N THR A 8 4.67 6.35 13.91
CA THR A 8 5.81 5.80 14.66
C THR A 8 6.77 5.09 13.71
N ASP A 9 8.00 4.86 14.17
CA ASP A 9 8.95 4.04 13.41
C ASP A 9 8.45 2.61 13.19
N LYS A 10 7.63 2.08 14.11
CA LYS A 10 6.98 0.77 13.94
C LYS A 10 6.03 0.76 12.75
N ASP A 11 5.25 1.82 12.56
CA ASP A 11 4.31 1.95 11.44
C ASP A 11 5.05 2.04 10.10
N ARG A 12 6.15 2.79 10.06
CA ARG A 12 7.01 2.91 8.86
C ARG A 12 7.67 1.59 8.49
N ARG A 13 8.17 0.84 9.49
CA ARG A 13 8.72 -0.51 9.31
C ARG A 13 7.66 -1.46 8.77
N ALA A 14 6.50 -1.50 9.40
CA ALA A 14 5.39 -2.35 8.98
C ALA A 14 4.97 -2.03 7.54
N PHE A 15 4.81 -0.75 7.20
CA PHE A 15 4.49 -0.33 5.84
C PHE A 15 5.52 -0.82 4.82
N GLY A 16 6.82 -0.55 5.05
CA GLY A 16 7.86 -0.92 4.11
C GLY A 16 8.05 -2.44 3.96
N LEU A 17 7.81 -3.21 5.02
CA LEU A 17 7.80 -4.69 4.99
C LEU A 17 6.59 -5.25 4.24
N VAL A 18 5.39 -4.71 4.50
CA VAL A 18 4.16 -5.13 3.80
C VAL A 18 4.26 -4.79 2.31
N LEU A 19 4.68 -3.57 1.98
CA LEU A 19 4.89 -3.14 0.60
C LEU A 19 5.98 -3.98 -0.09
N GLY A 20 7.11 -4.20 0.60
CA GLY A 20 8.20 -5.03 0.08
C GLY A 20 7.76 -6.47 -0.20
N GLY A 21 7.00 -7.07 0.73
CA GLY A 21 6.42 -8.40 0.57
C GLY A 21 5.42 -8.48 -0.58
N LEU A 22 4.55 -7.48 -0.72
CA LEU A 22 3.60 -7.40 -1.83
C LEU A 22 4.31 -7.31 -3.19
N LEU A 23 5.32 -6.46 -3.28
CA LEU A 23 6.13 -6.30 -4.49
C LEU A 23 6.92 -7.56 -4.84
N MET A 24 7.49 -8.25 -3.84
CA MET A 24 8.14 -9.54 -4.06
C MET A 24 7.17 -10.63 -4.50
N GLY A 25 5.97 -10.70 -3.90
CA GLY A 25 4.92 -11.62 -4.35
C GLY A 25 4.49 -11.34 -5.79
N ALA A 26 4.31 -10.06 -6.15
CA ALA A 26 4.01 -9.66 -7.52
C ALA A 26 5.16 -9.99 -8.48
N ALA A 27 6.42 -9.76 -8.09
CA ALA A 27 7.60 -10.12 -8.85
C ALA A 27 7.63 -11.63 -9.13
N TYR A 28 7.36 -12.45 -8.10
CA TYR A 28 7.30 -13.90 -8.23
C TYR A 28 6.24 -14.37 -9.23
N LEU A 29 5.03 -13.83 -9.13
CA LEU A 29 3.94 -14.14 -10.07
C LEU A 29 4.29 -13.72 -11.51
N GLN A 30 4.94 -12.58 -11.67
CA GLN A 30 5.35 -12.06 -12.98
C GLN A 30 6.52 -12.87 -13.57
N ALA A 31 7.45 -13.33 -12.73
CA ALA A 31 8.52 -14.23 -13.13
C ALA A 31 7.96 -15.56 -13.63
N ARG A 32 6.96 -16.12 -12.93
CA ARG A 32 6.25 -17.34 -13.38
C ARG A 32 5.52 -17.15 -14.71
N LYS A 33 5.04 -15.94 -14.99
CA LYS A 33 4.40 -15.58 -16.28
C LYS A 33 5.42 -15.22 -17.36
N GLY A 34 6.73 -15.28 -17.09
CA GLY A 34 7.78 -14.92 -18.05
C GLY A 34 7.80 -13.44 -18.42
N ARG A 35 7.16 -12.55 -17.64
CA ARG A 35 7.07 -11.13 -17.96
C ARG A 35 8.35 -10.40 -17.52
N PRO A 36 8.98 -9.59 -18.39
CA PRO A 36 10.28 -8.94 -18.10
C PRO A 36 10.22 -7.90 -16.98
N VAL A 37 9.04 -7.60 -16.44
CA VAL A 37 8.83 -6.64 -15.35
C VAL A 37 9.22 -7.22 -13.98
N TRP A 38 9.36 -8.55 -13.86
CA TRP A 38 9.69 -9.21 -12.60
C TRP A 38 10.96 -8.70 -11.87
N PRO A 39 12.08 -8.36 -12.55
CA PRO A 39 13.30 -7.93 -11.87
C PRO A 39 13.12 -6.54 -11.25
N VAL A 40 12.39 -5.67 -11.94
CA VAL A 40 12.08 -4.31 -11.45
C VAL A 40 11.23 -4.38 -10.19
N LEU A 41 10.20 -5.24 -10.18
CA LEU A 41 9.36 -5.46 -8.99
C LEU A 41 10.15 -6.07 -7.83
N ALA A 42 11.03 -7.03 -8.11
CA ALA A 42 11.88 -7.64 -7.10
C ALA A 42 12.86 -6.62 -6.50
N ALA A 43 13.48 -5.78 -7.34
CA ALA A 43 14.39 -4.72 -6.90
C ALA A 43 13.66 -3.68 -6.04
N LEU A 44 12.49 -3.20 -6.46
CA LEU A 44 11.69 -2.26 -5.67
C LEU A 44 11.22 -2.87 -4.35
N GLY A 45 10.82 -4.16 -4.35
CA GLY A 45 10.43 -4.88 -3.15
C GLY A 45 11.59 -5.03 -2.16
N ALA A 46 12.76 -5.43 -2.65
CA ALA A 46 13.98 -5.53 -1.86
C ALA A 46 14.40 -4.17 -1.29
N LEU A 47 14.38 -3.11 -2.11
CA LEU A 47 14.69 -1.75 -1.67
C LEU A 47 13.73 -1.27 -0.58
N SER A 48 12.43 -1.51 -0.72
CA SER A 48 11.43 -1.17 0.30
C SER A 48 11.66 -1.92 1.61
N ALA A 49 11.94 -3.23 1.54
CA ALA A 49 12.22 -4.04 2.72
C ALA A 49 13.54 -3.64 3.40
N LEU A 50 14.58 -3.33 2.63
CA LEU A 50 15.85 -2.82 3.14
C LEU A 50 15.70 -1.43 3.78
N ALA A 51 14.95 -0.53 3.15
CA ALA A 51 14.65 0.78 3.71
C ALA A 51 13.88 0.66 5.03
N ALA A 52 12.95 -0.29 5.13
CA ALA A 52 12.24 -0.58 6.38
C ALA A 52 13.19 -1.09 7.48
N ALA A 53 14.13 -1.97 7.15
CA ALA A 53 15.04 -2.57 8.11
C ALA A 53 16.10 -1.57 8.62
N VAL A 54 16.69 -0.78 7.72
CA VAL A 54 17.88 0.03 8.01
C VAL A 54 17.50 1.43 8.49
N LEU A 55 16.68 2.17 7.73
CA LEU A 55 16.32 3.56 8.03
C LEU A 55 14.81 3.79 7.82
N PRO A 56 13.96 3.49 8.83
CA PRO A 56 12.51 3.69 8.70
C PRO A 56 12.12 5.16 8.53
N GLY A 57 12.98 6.10 8.92
CA GLY A 57 12.79 7.53 8.69
C GLY A 57 12.69 7.90 7.20
N LEU A 58 13.35 7.16 6.31
CA LEU A 58 13.32 7.41 4.87
C LEU A 58 11.95 7.10 4.25
N LEU A 59 11.18 6.22 4.90
CA LEU A 59 9.82 5.86 4.49
C LEU A 59 8.76 6.87 4.98
N ALA A 60 9.12 7.84 5.82
CA ALA A 60 8.19 8.84 6.33
C ALA A 60 7.45 9.63 5.23
N PRO A 61 8.14 10.26 4.24
CA PRO A 61 7.45 10.99 3.18
C PRO A 61 6.62 10.07 2.28
N VAL A 62 7.12 8.85 2.01
CA VAL A 62 6.43 7.85 1.19
C VAL A 62 5.15 7.39 1.86
N LEU A 63 5.20 7.05 3.15
CA LEU A 63 4.04 6.66 3.95
C LEU A 63 3.02 7.81 4.03
N ALA A 64 3.48 9.04 4.26
CA ALA A 64 2.59 10.19 4.31
C ALA A 64 1.87 10.43 2.96
N ALA A 65 2.60 10.33 1.84
CA ALA A 65 2.01 10.43 0.51
C ALA A 65 1.03 9.28 0.24
N TRP A 66 1.40 8.06 0.59
CA TRP A 66 0.56 6.87 0.44
C TRP A 66 -0.74 6.99 1.24
N MET A 67 -0.67 7.50 2.48
CA MET A 67 -1.84 7.67 3.33
C MET A 67 -2.84 8.68 2.76
N ARG A 68 -2.38 9.71 2.03
CA ARG A 68 -3.29 10.62 1.31
C ARG A 68 -4.05 9.88 0.21
N VAL A 69 -3.37 9.01 -0.53
CA VAL A 69 -4.02 8.14 -1.54
C VAL A 69 -5.01 7.18 -0.87
N ALA A 70 -4.63 6.58 0.26
CA ALA A 70 -5.51 5.69 1.02
C ALA A 70 -6.79 6.40 1.49
N LEU A 71 -6.71 7.67 1.87
CA LEU A 71 -7.89 8.47 2.24
C LEU A 71 -8.84 8.70 1.06
N VAL A 72 -8.30 9.02 -0.12
CA VAL A 72 -9.11 9.15 -1.34
C VAL A 72 -9.78 7.82 -1.68
N LEU A 73 -9.01 6.73 -1.62
CA LEU A 73 -9.54 5.39 -1.88
C LEU A 73 -10.61 5.00 -0.86
N ALA A 74 -10.45 5.35 0.42
CA ALA A 74 -11.43 5.11 1.46
C ALA A 74 -12.74 5.87 1.19
N ALA A 75 -12.66 7.13 0.74
CA ALA A 75 -13.84 7.91 0.37
C ALA A 75 -14.58 7.30 -0.82
N VAL A 76 -13.85 6.91 -1.87
CA VAL A 76 -14.42 6.22 -3.04
C VAL A 76 -15.05 4.89 -2.64
N ASN A 77 -14.36 4.08 -1.82
CA ASN A 77 -14.88 2.82 -1.33
C ASN A 77 -16.15 3.00 -0.50
N ALA A 78 -16.19 3.98 0.40
CA ALA A 78 -17.39 4.28 1.19
C ALA A 78 -18.57 4.64 0.28
N PHE A 79 -18.35 5.48 -0.73
CA PHE A 79 -19.38 5.84 -1.70
C PHE A 79 -19.88 4.62 -2.49
N LEU A 80 -18.96 3.81 -3.02
CA LEU A 80 -19.31 2.60 -3.78
C LEU A 80 -20.07 1.59 -2.92
N LEU A 81 -19.60 1.34 -1.70
CA LEU A 81 -20.22 0.37 -0.80
C LEU A 81 -21.62 0.82 -0.39
N MET A 82 -21.80 2.11 -0.06
CA MET A 82 -23.12 2.67 0.28
C MET A 82 -24.06 2.66 -0.92
N GLY A 83 -23.57 3.02 -2.11
CA GLY A 83 -24.34 2.94 -3.35
C GLY A 83 -24.76 1.51 -3.68
N LEU A 84 -23.84 0.54 -3.54
CA LEU A 84 -24.13 -0.87 -3.75
C LEU A 84 -25.16 -1.40 -2.75
N LEU A 85 -25.02 -1.06 -1.46
CA LEU A 85 -25.97 -1.44 -0.43
C LEU A 85 -27.35 -0.84 -0.70
N TYR A 86 -27.41 0.43 -1.10
CA TYR A 86 -28.67 1.06 -1.49
C TYR A 86 -29.36 0.30 -2.62
N VAL A 87 -28.64 0.02 -3.71
CA VAL A 87 -29.19 -0.71 -4.85
C VAL A 87 -29.64 -2.11 -4.43
N LEU A 88 -28.81 -2.86 -3.71
CA LEU A 88 -29.10 -4.24 -3.34
C LEU A 88 -30.27 -4.36 -2.35
N VAL A 89 -30.44 -3.39 -1.44
CA VAL A 89 -31.47 -3.44 -0.40
C VAL A 89 -32.78 -2.78 -0.85
N MET A 90 -32.71 -1.64 -1.55
CA MET A 90 -33.91 -0.88 -1.95
C MET A 90 -34.46 -1.26 -3.32
N THR A 91 -33.66 -1.88 -4.19
CA THR A 91 -34.11 -2.36 -5.51
C THR A 91 -34.08 -3.89 -5.50
N PRO A 92 -35.14 -4.56 -5.02
CA PRO A 92 -35.28 -6.00 -5.16
C PRO A 92 -35.42 -6.43 -6.62
#